data_AF-A0A1R1LLP5-F1
#
_entry.id   AF-A0A1R1LLP5-F1
#
_cell.length_a   1.000
_cell.length_b   1.000
_cell.length_c   1.000
_cell.angle_alpha   90.00
_cell.angle_beta   90.00
_cell.angle_gamma   90.00
#
_symmetry.space_group_name_H-M   'P 1'
#
loop_
_entity.id
_entity.type
_entity.pdbx_description
1 polymer ?
#
loop_
_entity_poly.entity_id
_entity_poly.type
_entity_poly.pdbx_seq_one_letter_code
_entity_poly.pdbx_strand_id
1 'polypeptide(L)'
;MTKTVKKIVSISAALVLGLLSFISYMYLTKDNYIKCNMIVPTISVLDKKSVNGKTYYLVRKITGSHDKLDELVLYDKNPNFDSCAQSKIVSVYSEIVYDTESDDNLVVSNVYLNSKKNELDIKFFPKGKGVHNLNNLKLELRK
;
A
#
# COMPACT_ATOMS: atom_id res chain seq x y z
N MET A 1 -39.19 -37.32 45.75
CA MET A 1 -39.64 -36.44 44.65
C MET A 1 -38.56 -35.40 44.34
N THR A 2 -37.35 -35.83 43.93
CA THR A 2 -36.15 -34.94 43.92
C THR A 2 -35.18 -35.20 42.76
N LYS A 3 -35.35 -36.29 41.99
CA LYS A 3 -34.47 -36.63 40.87
C LYS A 3 -34.85 -35.94 39.55
N THR A 4 -36.11 -35.58 39.37
CA THR A 4 -36.62 -35.00 38.11
C THR A 4 -36.24 -33.52 37.95
N VAL A 5 -36.24 -32.76 39.05
CA VAL A 5 -35.94 -31.31 39.03
C VAL A 5 -34.48 -31.02 38.67
N LYS A 6 -33.53 -31.84 39.16
CA LYS A 6 -32.09 -31.68 38.83
C LYS A 6 -31.79 -31.89 37.34
N LYS A 7 -32.52 -32.80 36.67
CA LYS A 7 -32.35 -33.02 35.22
C LYS A 7 -32.84 -31.83 34.39
N ILE A 8 -33.96 -31.22 34.77
CA ILE A 8 -34.55 -30.10 34.03
C ILE A 8 -33.66 -28.84 34.11
N VAL A 9 -33.09 -28.56 35.28
CA VAL A 9 -32.17 -27.41 35.48
C VAL A 9 -30.83 -27.61 34.75
N SER A 10 -30.35 -28.85 34.64
CA SER A 10 -29.11 -29.17 33.92
C SER A 10 -29.27 -29.02 32.40
N ILE A 11 -30.45 -29.33 31.86
CA ILE A 11 -30.72 -29.25 30.42
C ILE A 11 -30.88 -27.79 29.98
N SER A 12 -31.50 -26.94 30.79
CA SER A 12 -31.66 -25.52 30.48
C SER A 12 -30.33 -24.76 30.48
N ALA A 13 -29.43 -25.04 31.42
CA ALA A 13 -28.11 -24.40 31.47
C ALA A 13 -27.22 -24.75 30.25
N ALA A 14 -27.26 -26.00 29.79
CA ALA A 14 -26.51 -26.43 28.61
C ALA A 14 -27.01 -25.76 27.31
N LEU A 15 -28.33 -25.52 27.22
CA LEU A 15 -28.95 -24.88 26.07
C LEU A 15 -28.58 -23.39 25.97
N VAL A 16 -28.51 -22.70 27.12
CA VAL A 16 -28.10 -21.28 27.19
C VAL A 16 -26.62 -21.12 26.86
N LEU A 17 -25.75 -22.01 27.36
CA LEU A 17 -24.32 -21.99 27.04
C LEU A 17 -24.06 -22.30 25.56
N GLY A 18 -24.80 -23.26 24.99
CA GLY A 18 -24.77 -23.55 23.55
C GLY A 18 -25.14 -22.33 22.70
N LEU A 19 -26.25 -21.66 23.04
CA LEU A 19 -26.71 -20.45 22.34
C LEU A 19 -25.69 -19.29 22.42
N LEU A 20 -25.11 -19.04 23.59
CA LEU A 20 -24.10 -17.99 23.75
C LEU A 20 -22.83 -18.28 22.94
N SER A 21 -22.39 -19.54 22.89
CA SER A 21 -21.24 -19.95 22.08
C SER A 21 -21.51 -19.80 20.58
N PHE A 22 -22.74 -20.08 20.14
CA PHE A 22 -23.16 -19.96 18.75
C PHE A 22 -23.27 -18.49 18.32
N ILE A 23 -23.79 -17.63 19.19
CA ILE A 23 -23.85 -16.18 18.97
C ILE A 23 -22.44 -15.60 18.89
N SER A 24 -21.53 -15.96 19.80
CA SER A 24 -20.12 -15.55 19.72
C SER A 24 -19.42 -16.02 18.43
N TYR A 25 -19.73 -17.22 17.94
CA TYR A 25 -19.21 -17.73 16.67
C TYR A 25 -19.77 -16.96 15.46
N MET A 26 -21.07 -16.62 15.48
CA MET A 26 -21.72 -15.84 14.42
C MET A 26 -21.21 -14.39 14.34
N TYR A 27 -20.78 -13.79 15.46
CA TYR A 27 -20.16 -12.47 15.44
C TYR A 27 -18.71 -12.47 14.93
N LEU A 28 -18.02 -13.62 14.93
CA LEU A 28 -16.63 -13.72 14.47
C LEU A 28 -16.51 -13.81 12.95
N THR A 29 -17.56 -14.20 12.23
CA THR A 29 -17.54 -14.38 10.76
C THR A 29 -18.19 -13.23 10.01
N LYS A 30 -18.16 -12.01 10.55
CA LYS A 30 -18.50 -10.82 9.78
C LYS A 30 -17.33 -10.53 8.83
N ASP A 31 -17.29 -11.27 7.73
CA ASP A 31 -16.36 -11.07 6.63
C ASP A 31 -16.54 -9.63 6.11
N ASN A 32 -15.69 -8.73 6.59
CA ASN A 32 -15.56 -7.39 6.04
C ASN A 32 -14.85 -7.54 4.69
N TYR A 33 -15.60 -7.91 3.66
CA TYR A 33 -15.11 -7.93 2.30
C TYR A 33 -14.81 -6.48 1.88
N ILE A 34 -13.53 -6.10 1.96
CA ILE A 34 -13.09 -4.79 1.49
C ILE A 34 -13.23 -4.80 -0.03
N LYS A 35 -14.19 -4.04 -0.56
CA LYS A 35 -14.34 -3.83 -2.00
C LYS A 35 -13.26 -2.86 -2.48
N CYS A 36 -12.20 -3.40 -3.07
CA CYS A 36 -11.23 -2.59 -3.80
C CYS A 36 -11.77 -2.18 -5.17
N ASN A 37 -11.14 -1.18 -5.78
CA ASN A 37 -11.34 -0.89 -7.20
C ASN A 37 -10.99 -2.13 -8.05
N MET A 38 -11.62 -2.23 -9.23
CA MET A 38 -11.41 -3.34 -10.17
C MET A 38 -9.93 -3.51 -10.57
N ILE A 39 -9.17 -2.41 -10.57
CA ILE A 39 -7.72 -2.40 -10.80
C ILE A 39 -7.06 -1.91 -9.52
N VAL A 40 -6.36 -2.81 -8.83
CA VAL A 40 -5.55 -2.50 -7.66
C VAL A 40 -4.13 -2.15 -8.11
N PRO A 41 -3.61 -0.96 -7.79
CA PRO A 41 -2.23 -0.62 -8.09
C PRO A 41 -1.22 -1.60 -7.50
N THR A 42 -0.12 -1.83 -8.21
CA THR A 42 1.06 -2.46 -7.61
C THR A 42 1.92 -1.38 -6.97
N ILE A 43 2.29 -1.55 -5.70
CA ILE A 43 3.07 -0.59 -4.94
C ILE A 43 4.42 -1.20 -4.57
N SER A 44 5.48 -0.41 -4.66
CA SER A 44 6.81 -0.80 -4.21
C SER A 44 7.50 0.39 -3.57
N VAL A 45 7.90 0.26 -2.30
CA VAL A 45 8.78 1.23 -1.64
C VAL A 45 10.19 0.97 -2.17
N LEU A 46 10.71 1.92 -2.95
CA LEU A 46 11.98 1.78 -3.66
C LEU A 46 13.18 2.16 -2.79
N ASP A 47 13.05 3.27 -2.07
CA ASP A 47 14.14 3.79 -1.24
C ASP A 47 13.63 4.62 -0.08
N LYS A 48 14.50 4.80 0.92
CA LYS A 48 14.28 5.61 2.11
C LYS A 48 15.50 6.49 2.35
N LYS A 49 15.27 7.80 2.50
CA LYS A 49 16.35 8.76 2.73
C LYS A 49 16.04 9.71 3.89
N SER A 50 16.98 9.85 4.82
CA SER A 50 16.89 10.85 5.89
C SER A 50 17.73 12.08 5.57
N VAL A 51 17.13 13.26 5.68
CA VAL A 51 17.74 14.57 5.42
C VAL A 51 17.25 15.55 6.49
N ASN A 52 18.18 16.23 7.17
CA ASN A 52 17.87 17.24 8.19
C ASN A 52 16.84 16.77 9.24
N GLY A 53 16.96 15.51 9.70
CA GLY A 53 16.04 14.91 10.68
C GLY A 53 14.69 14.45 10.13
N LYS A 54 14.37 14.73 8.86
CA LYS A 54 13.17 14.25 8.18
C LYS A 54 13.48 13.03 7.33
N THR A 55 12.54 12.09 7.24
CA THR A 55 12.72 10.86 6.45
C THR A 55 11.71 10.82 5.32
N TYR A 56 12.22 10.57 4.12
CA TYR A 56 11.46 10.50 2.89
C TYR A 56 11.46 9.07 2.35
N TYR A 57 10.37 8.70 1.70
CA TYR A 57 10.14 7.38 1.12
C TYR A 57 9.78 7.57 -0.34
N LEU A 58 10.59 7.01 -1.23
CA LEU A 58 10.29 6.93 -2.65
C LEU A 58 9.49 5.67 -2.91
N VAL A 59 8.34 5.83 -3.53
CA VAL A 59 7.41 4.75 -3.83
C VAL A 59 7.15 4.74 -5.33
N ARG A 60 7.24 3.57 -5.95
CA ARG A 60 6.73 3.32 -7.30
C ARG A 60 5.32 2.78 -7.17
N LYS A 61 4.41 3.35 -7.96
CA LYS A 61 3.03 2.90 -8.07
C LYS A 61 2.72 2.64 -9.54
N ILE A 62 2.30 1.42 -9.83
CA ILE A 62 1.95 0.97 -11.18
C ILE A 62 0.45 0.77 -11.23
N THR A 63 -0.25 1.47 -12.12
CA THR A 63 -1.70 1.34 -12.32
C THR A 63 -2.01 0.90 -13.75
N GLY A 64 -3.17 0.30 -13.97
CA GLY A 64 -3.57 -0.21 -15.28
C GLY A 64 -3.19 -1.67 -15.52
N SER A 65 -3.97 -2.37 -16.35
CA SER A 65 -3.73 -3.77 -16.70
C SER A 65 -2.96 -3.91 -18.02
N HIS A 66 -3.39 -3.18 -19.05
CA HIS A 66 -2.79 -3.17 -20.39
C HIS A 66 -1.89 -1.95 -20.56
N ASP A 67 -2.44 -0.75 -20.39
CA ASP A 67 -1.69 0.51 -20.42
C ASP A 67 -1.22 0.83 -19.01
N LYS A 68 0.01 0.40 -18.70
CA LYS A 68 0.59 0.62 -17.37
C LYS A 68 1.03 2.07 -17.25
N LEU A 69 0.47 2.76 -16.26
CA LEU A 69 0.96 4.06 -15.82
C LEU A 69 1.87 3.85 -14.62
N ASP A 70 3.12 4.25 -14.79
CA ASP A 70 4.12 4.28 -13.75
C ASP A 70 4.11 5.65 -13.07
N GLU A 71 4.06 5.66 -11.75
CA GLU A 71 3.99 6.87 -10.93
C GLU A 71 5.09 6.79 -9.86
N LEU A 72 5.90 7.85 -9.75
CA LEU A 72 6.83 8.03 -8.63
C LEU A 72 6.18 8.95 -7.60
N VAL A 73 6.06 8.44 -6.39
CA VAL A 73 5.38 9.09 -5.28
C VAL A 73 6.37 9.29 -4.14
N LEU A 74 6.39 10.50 -3.59
CA LEU A 74 7.20 10.84 -2.43
C LEU A 74 6.30 10.96 -1.20
N TYR A 75 6.68 10.26 -0.14
CA TYR A 75 6.10 10.44 1.19
C TYR A 75 7.15 10.99 2.14
N ASP A 76 6.72 11.85 3.06
CA ASP A 76 7.57 12.46 4.08
C ASP A 76 7.37 11.84 5.48
N LYS A 77 6.59 10.74 5.50
CA LYS A 77 6.31 9.84 6.61
C LYS A 77 6.24 8.41 6.05
N ASN A 78 6.43 7.40 6.90
CA ASN A 78 6.40 6.00 6.46
C ASN A 78 4.99 5.63 5.95
N PRO A 79 4.79 5.38 4.65
CA PRO A 79 3.49 4.99 4.13
C PRO A 79 3.18 3.53 4.52
N ASN A 80 1.94 3.27 4.91
CA ASN A 80 1.40 1.92 5.06
C ASN A 80 0.21 1.78 4.12
N PHE A 81 0.24 0.76 3.27
CA PHE A 81 -0.76 0.52 2.25
C PHE A 81 -1.69 -0.61 2.68
N ASP A 82 -2.98 -0.41 2.51
CA ASP A 82 -3.97 -1.47 2.73
C ASP A 82 -4.00 -2.48 1.57
N SER A 83 -4.90 -3.46 1.66
CA SER A 83 -5.11 -4.47 0.62
C SER A 83 -5.57 -3.89 -0.73
N CYS A 84 -6.04 -2.65 -0.76
CA CYS A 84 -6.43 -1.94 -1.97
C CYS A 84 -5.34 -0.97 -2.46
N ALA A 85 -4.12 -1.08 -1.93
CA ALA A 85 -2.99 -0.21 -2.24
C ALA A 85 -3.23 1.27 -1.90
N GLN A 86 -4.12 1.57 -0.96
CA GLN A 86 -4.37 2.92 -0.48
C GLN A 86 -3.53 3.21 0.77
N SER A 87 -2.87 4.36 0.77
CA SER A 87 -2.19 4.89 1.96
C SER A 87 -3.13 5.79 2.75
N LYS A 88 -3.14 5.65 4.08
CA LYS A 88 -3.83 6.59 4.99
C LYS A 88 -3.13 7.94 5.13
N ILE A 89 -1.90 8.03 4.61
CA ILE A 89 -1.07 9.23 4.62
C ILE A 89 -1.05 9.79 3.19
N VAL A 90 -1.17 11.10 3.07
CA VAL A 90 -1.10 11.83 1.80
C VAL A 90 0.36 11.94 1.36
N SER A 91 0.63 11.79 0.07
CA SER A 91 1.94 12.02 -0.51
C SER A 91 2.27 13.51 -0.53
N VAL A 92 3.55 13.85 -0.44
CA VAL A 92 4.01 15.23 -0.59
C VAL A 92 4.28 15.60 -2.04
N TYR A 93 4.48 14.60 -2.90
CA TYR A 93 4.68 14.76 -4.33
C TYR A 93 4.31 13.47 -5.07
N SER A 94 3.86 13.60 -6.31
CA SER A 94 3.61 12.48 -7.22
C SER A 94 3.75 12.94 -8.66
N GLU A 95 4.44 12.16 -9.49
CA GLU A 95 4.58 12.41 -10.93
C GLU A 95 4.47 11.11 -11.70
N ILE A 96 3.72 11.15 -12.81
CA ILE A 96 3.61 10.03 -13.75
C ILE A 96 4.88 10.01 -14.60
N VAL A 97 5.58 8.89 -14.61
CA VAL A 97 6.76 8.64 -15.42
C VAL A 97 6.45 7.51 -16.41
N TYR A 98 6.56 7.78 -17.70
CA TYR A 98 6.32 6.74 -18.70
C TYR A 98 7.56 5.84 -18.82
N ASP A 99 7.45 4.56 -18.42
CA ASP A 99 8.54 3.58 -18.52
C ASP A 99 8.75 3.12 -19.98
N THR A 100 7.69 3.08 -20.79
CA THR A 100 7.75 2.35 -22.07
C THR A 100 7.38 3.10 -23.35
N GLU A 101 6.61 4.18 -23.33
CA GLU A 101 6.04 4.76 -24.57
C GLU A 101 5.87 6.29 -24.54
N SER A 102 6.87 7.03 -24.06
CA SER A 102 6.96 8.46 -24.44
C SER A 102 7.51 8.55 -25.87
N ASP A 103 6.89 9.39 -26.72
CA ASP A 103 7.34 9.73 -28.08
C ASP A 103 8.84 10.06 -28.17
N ASP A 104 9.46 10.46 -27.06
CA ASP A 104 10.85 10.90 -27.01
C ASP A 104 11.87 9.79 -26.68
N ASN A 105 11.47 8.52 -26.53
CA ASN A 105 12.35 7.42 -26.10
C ASN A 105 13.15 7.76 -24.83
N LEU A 106 12.55 8.46 -23.87
CA LEU A 106 13.21 8.86 -22.63
C LEU A 106 12.85 7.92 -21.48
N VAL A 107 13.81 7.65 -20.60
CA VAL A 107 13.67 6.77 -19.43
C VAL A 107 14.27 7.43 -18.20
N VAL A 108 13.66 7.22 -17.03
CA VAL A 108 14.16 7.75 -15.76
C VAL A 108 15.54 7.17 -15.46
N SER A 109 16.45 8.04 -15.06
CA SER A 109 17.84 7.71 -14.72
C SER A 109 18.16 7.95 -13.25
N ASN A 110 17.83 9.13 -12.75
CA ASN A 110 18.11 9.58 -11.41
C ASN A 110 16.91 10.35 -10.88
N VAL A 111 16.74 10.26 -9.57
CA VAL A 111 15.68 10.95 -8.84
C VAL A 111 16.35 11.72 -7.70
N TYR A 112 16.29 13.04 -7.75
CA TYR A 112 16.87 13.92 -6.74
C TYR A 112 15.80 14.44 -5.80
N LEU A 113 16.03 14.33 -4.50
CA LEU A 113 15.15 14.89 -3.48
C LEU A 113 15.43 16.38 -3.27
N ASN A 114 14.42 17.23 -3.46
CA ASN A 114 14.42 18.60 -2.98
C ASN A 114 13.68 18.68 -1.63
N SER A 115 14.41 18.49 -0.53
CA SER A 115 13.81 18.46 0.81
C SER A 115 13.22 19.80 1.28
N LYS A 116 13.61 20.93 0.68
CA LYS A 116 13.05 22.25 1.02
C LYS A 116 11.65 22.43 0.45
N LYS A 117 11.39 21.86 -0.73
CA LYS A 117 10.09 21.94 -1.42
C LYS A 117 9.25 20.68 -1.26
N ASN A 118 9.84 19.59 -0.77
CA ASN A 118 9.24 18.24 -0.76
C ASN A 118 8.88 17.75 -2.17
N GLU A 119 9.75 18.01 -3.14
CA GLU A 119 9.57 17.65 -4.55
C GLU A 119 10.67 16.68 -5.01
N LEU A 120 10.44 16.06 -6.16
CA LEU A 120 11.45 15.30 -6.90
C LEU A 120 11.91 16.09 -8.12
N ASP A 121 13.21 16.05 -8.39
CA ASP A 121 13.81 16.47 -9.65
C ASP A 121 14.25 15.20 -10.39
N ILE A 122 13.49 14.85 -11.42
CA ILE A 122 13.62 13.58 -12.15
C ILE A 122 14.40 13.83 -13.43
N LYS A 123 15.51 13.11 -13.60
CA LYS A 123 16.31 13.18 -14.83
C LYS A 123 16.01 12.01 -15.75
N PHE A 124 15.90 12.33 -17.04
CA PHE A 124 15.63 11.37 -18.10
C PHE A 124 16.83 11.23 -19.05
N PHE A 125 17.01 10.05 -19.62
CA PHE A 125 17.99 9.77 -20.68
C PHE A 125 17.37 8.99 -21.84
N PRO A 126 17.98 9.03 -23.04
CA PRO A 126 17.53 8.21 -24.16
C PRO A 126 17.64 6.70 -23.89
N LYS A 127 16.57 5.98 -24.21
CA LYS A 127 16.39 4.53 -24.14
C LYS A 127 17.46 3.87 -25.03
N GLY A 128 18.32 3.04 -24.43
CA GLY A 128 19.42 2.34 -25.12
C GLY A 128 20.82 2.56 -24.53
N LYS A 129 20.98 3.48 -23.57
CA LYS A 129 22.22 3.65 -22.79
C LYS A 129 22.01 3.35 -21.31
N GLY A 130 21.73 2.09 -20.96
CA GLY A 130 21.68 1.65 -19.56
C GLY A 130 20.64 0.56 -19.29
N VAL A 131 20.85 -0.19 -18.20
CA VAL A 131 19.86 -1.14 -17.66
C VAL A 131 18.84 -0.32 -16.87
N HIS A 132 17.71 0.01 -17.48
CA HIS A 132 16.64 0.74 -16.81
C HIS A 132 15.75 -0.25 -16.07
N ASN A 133 15.84 -0.22 -14.75
CA ASN A 133 14.91 -0.93 -13.88
C ASN A 133 14.45 0.06 -12.81
N LEU A 134 13.25 0.62 -13.00
CA LEU A 134 12.67 1.57 -12.05
C LEU A 134 12.56 0.98 -10.63
N ASN A 135 12.56 -0.35 -10.49
CA ASN A 135 12.51 -1.02 -9.18
C ASN A 135 13.77 -0.79 -8.32
N ASN A 136 14.86 -0.27 -8.91
CA ASN A 136 16.13 -0.03 -8.21
C ASN A 136 16.47 1.46 -8.06
N LEU A 137 15.54 2.37 -8.37
CA LEU A 137 15.77 3.81 -8.21
C LEU A 137 15.99 4.18 -6.75
N LYS A 138 16.90 5.13 -6.54
CA LYS A 138 17.25 5.66 -5.21
C LYS A 138 17.06 7.15 -5.15
N LEU A 139 16.78 7.67 -3.96
CA LEU A 139 16.76 9.10 -3.69
C LEU A 139 18.19 9.62 -3.54
N GLU A 140 18.58 10.49 -4.46
CA GLU A 140 19.84 11.21 -4.41
C GLU A 140 19.64 12.62 -3.83
N LEU A 141 20.69 13.17 -3.23
CA LEU A 141 20.71 14.58 -2.84
C LEU A 141 21.52 15.34 -3.87
N ARG A 142 20.96 16.44 -4.38
CA ARG A 142 21.71 17.36 -5.22
C ARG A 142 22.73 18.07 -4.33
N LYS A 143 24.02 17.87 -4.62
CA LYS A 143 25.13 18.59 -3.97
C LYS A 143 25.12 20.06 -4.36
#